data_AF-A7T939-F1
#
_entry.id   AF-A7T939-F1
#
_cell.length_a   1.000
_cell.length_b   1.000
_cell.length_c   1.000
_cell.angle_alpha   90.00
_cell.angle_beta   90.00
_cell.angle_gamma   90.00
#
_symmetry.space_group_name_H-M   'P 1'
#
loop_
_entity.id
_entity.type
_entity.pdbx_description
1 polymer ?
#
loop_
_entity_poly.entity_id
_entity_poly.type
_entity_poly.pdbx_seq_one_letter_code
_entity_poly.pdbx_strand_id
1 'polypeptide(L)'
;ENYVEYSRTGKIVKGQDKAVAKSKYEEDVYINNHTSVWGSYWENGSWGYDCCYSIVKNSFCTGEAGKASYGKGVGMPMTTAAQTIQEAEDSGKSLLEMHQENRKKGKKRDHKADDDEDDEETKRIKLKKALRAEEKQQRQAEQLLAMDERSRPYNSLRGDTKEVTEEEMEAYRMRRRQGDDPMKDFL
;
A
#
# COMPACT_ATOMS: atom_id res chain seq x y z
N GLU A 1 60.54 4.44 -22.46
CA GLU A 1 60.64 3.02 -22.08
C GLU A 1 60.21 2.91 -20.62
N ASN A 2 59.13 2.17 -20.30
CA ASN A 2 58.65 2.04 -18.92
C ASN A 2 59.37 0.86 -18.26
N TYR A 3 60.39 1.16 -17.46
CA TYR A 3 61.13 0.18 -16.68
C TYR A 3 60.30 -0.29 -15.47
N VAL A 4 60.19 -1.60 -15.28
CA VAL A 4 59.47 -2.22 -14.14
C VAL A 4 60.45 -3.10 -13.37
N GLU A 5 60.72 -2.76 -12.11
CA GLU A 5 61.57 -3.54 -11.22
C GLU A 5 60.73 -4.57 -10.46
N TYR A 6 61.18 -5.82 -10.50
CA TYR A 6 60.58 -6.91 -9.72
C TYR A 6 61.46 -7.24 -8.51
N SER A 7 60.83 -7.47 -7.35
CA SER A 7 61.48 -8.05 -6.19
C SER A 7 61.97 -9.46 -6.53
N ARG A 8 62.93 -9.95 -5.77
CA ARG A 8 63.40 -11.36 -5.84
C ARG A 8 62.26 -12.39 -5.66
N THR A 9 61.13 -11.97 -5.11
CA THR A 9 59.91 -12.78 -4.92
C THR A 9 58.86 -12.57 -6.02
N GLY A 10 59.18 -11.81 -7.08
CA GLY A 10 58.31 -11.59 -8.25
C GLY A 10 57.22 -10.53 -8.05
N LYS A 11 57.23 -9.77 -6.94
CA LYS A 11 56.32 -8.62 -6.74
C LYS A 11 56.91 -7.38 -7.41
N ILE A 12 56.07 -6.56 -8.03
CA ILE A 12 56.52 -5.30 -8.63
C ILE A 12 56.89 -4.33 -7.49
N VAL A 13 58.12 -3.80 -7.51
CA VAL A 13 58.66 -2.89 -6.48
C VAL A 13 58.64 -1.45 -6.97
N LYS A 14 58.94 -1.24 -8.26
CA LYS A 14 58.81 0.06 -8.93
C LYS A 14 58.23 -0.16 -10.32
N GLY A 15 57.05 0.39 -10.57
CA GLY A 15 56.29 0.25 -11.81
C GLY A 15 54.84 0.66 -11.59
N GLN A 16 54.04 0.71 -12.66
CA GLN A 16 52.60 0.92 -12.51
C GLN A 16 51.97 -0.33 -11.86
N ASP A 17 51.32 -0.14 -10.72
CA ASP A 17 50.54 -1.18 -10.07
C ASP A 17 49.47 -1.73 -11.01
N LYS A 18 49.17 -3.02 -10.90
CA LYS A 18 48.12 -3.66 -11.72
C LYS A 18 46.81 -2.90 -11.52
N ALA A 19 46.23 -2.40 -12.61
CA ALA A 19 44.94 -1.73 -12.56
C ALA A 19 43.89 -2.65 -11.91
N VAL A 20 43.16 -2.13 -10.93
CA VAL A 20 42.05 -2.86 -10.30
C VAL A 20 41.03 -3.18 -11.40
N ALA A 21 40.73 -4.46 -11.58
CA ALA A 21 39.73 -4.88 -12.55
C ALA A 21 38.37 -4.32 -12.14
N LYS A 22 37.85 -3.36 -12.91
CA LYS A 22 36.50 -2.81 -12.73
C LYS A 22 35.52 -3.59 -13.59
N SER A 23 34.29 -3.76 -13.12
CA SER A 23 33.23 -4.34 -13.93
C SER A 23 32.76 -3.35 -15.01
N LYS A 24 31.91 -3.82 -15.94
CA LYS A 24 31.38 -3.01 -17.05
C LYS A 24 30.50 -1.84 -16.59
N TYR A 25 29.89 -1.95 -15.41
CA TYR A 25 28.95 -0.97 -14.90
C TYR A 25 29.64 -0.04 -13.90
N GLU A 26 29.20 1.21 -13.86
CA GLU A 26 29.64 2.15 -12.85
C GLU A 26 29.13 1.68 -11.49
N GLU A 27 30.05 1.17 -10.68
CA GLU A 27 29.82 0.82 -9.28
C GLU A 27 29.79 2.10 -8.43
N ASP A 28 29.20 2.02 -7.24
CA ASP A 28 29.17 3.13 -6.27
C ASP A 28 28.47 4.41 -6.75
N VAL A 29 27.53 4.29 -7.71
CA VAL A 29 26.66 5.40 -8.11
C VAL A 29 25.49 5.51 -7.14
N TYR A 30 25.66 6.36 -6.14
CA TYR A 30 24.62 6.64 -5.15
C TYR A 30 23.76 7.84 -5.55
N ILE A 31 22.48 7.77 -5.22
CA ILE A 31 21.51 8.83 -5.50
C ILE A 31 21.73 9.96 -4.48
N ASN A 32 21.64 11.22 -4.90
CA ASN A 32 21.55 12.41 -4.03
C ASN A 32 22.57 12.48 -2.86
N ASN A 33 23.84 12.17 -3.15
CA ASN A 33 24.97 12.20 -2.19
C ASN A 33 24.83 11.25 -0.99
N HIS A 34 24.02 10.20 -1.11
CA HIS A 34 24.06 9.10 -0.15
C HIS A 34 25.34 8.28 -0.33
N THR A 35 25.79 7.57 0.71
CA THR A 35 26.91 6.61 0.63
C THR A 35 26.44 5.16 0.71
N SER A 36 25.13 4.96 0.65
CA SER A 36 24.49 3.65 0.78
C SER A 36 23.28 3.60 -0.14
N VAL A 37 22.93 2.41 -0.61
CA VAL A 37 21.77 2.19 -1.47
C VAL A 37 20.48 2.25 -0.64
N TRP A 38 19.39 2.71 -1.26
CA TRP A 38 18.06 2.63 -0.65
C TRP A 38 17.71 1.19 -0.28
N GLY A 39 17.30 0.95 0.97
CA GLY A 39 17.03 -0.40 1.50
C GLY A 39 18.21 -1.00 2.27
N SER A 40 19.32 -0.28 2.41
CA SER A 40 20.41 -0.69 3.30
C SER A 40 20.06 -0.54 4.79
N TYR A 41 18.96 0.15 5.11
CA TYR A 41 18.46 0.34 6.47
C TYR A 41 16.98 -0.07 6.57
N TRP A 42 16.60 -0.71 7.68
CA TRP A 42 15.23 -1.15 7.97
C TRP A 42 14.89 -0.85 9.43
N GLU A 43 13.75 -0.20 9.66
CA GLU A 43 13.19 -0.04 10.99
C GLU A 43 11.67 0.13 10.93
N ASN A 44 10.95 -0.46 11.90
CA ASN A 44 9.53 -0.25 12.12
C ASN A 44 8.65 -0.37 10.86
N GLY A 45 8.94 -1.37 10.01
CA GLY A 45 8.17 -1.62 8.78
C GLY A 45 8.57 -0.73 7.60
N SER A 46 9.61 0.08 7.72
CA SER A 46 10.03 1.02 6.69
C SER A 46 11.49 0.84 6.29
N TRP A 47 11.75 0.92 4.98
CA TRP A 47 13.10 0.89 4.40
C TRP A 47 13.68 2.30 4.26
N GLY A 48 15.00 2.44 4.45
CA GLY A 48 15.70 3.71 4.34
C GLY A 48 17.16 3.57 3.90
N TYR A 49 17.91 4.67 4.05
CA TYR A 49 19.34 4.75 3.78
C TYR A 49 20.16 4.58 5.08
N ASP A 50 21.19 3.74 5.08
CA ASP A 50 22.05 3.50 6.26
C ASP A 50 22.99 4.68 6.58
N CYS A 51 23.34 5.47 5.57
CA CYS A 51 24.23 6.62 5.73
C CYS A 51 23.62 7.77 6.53
N CYS A 52 22.30 7.89 6.63
CA CYS A 52 21.64 8.99 7.33
C CYS A 52 20.33 8.61 8.06
N TYR A 53 19.91 7.34 7.99
CA TYR A 53 18.63 6.82 8.50
C TYR A 53 17.38 7.53 7.94
N SER A 54 17.48 8.14 6.75
CA SER A 54 16.32 8.72 6.08
C SER A 54 15.43 7.61 5.50
N ILE A 55 14.14 7.65 5.86
CA ILE A 55 13.05 6.78 5.37
C ILE A 55 12.34 7.42 4.16
N VAL A 56 12.88 8.50 3.57
CA VAL A 56 12.29 9.12 2.37
C VAL A 56 13.16 8.81 1.17
N LYS A 57 12.61 8.07 0.20
CA LYS A 57 13.31 7.71 -1.03
C LYS A 57 13.60 8.95 -1.86
N ASN A 58 14.80 9.03 -2.44
CA ASN A 58 15.28 10.18 -3.21
C ASN A 58 15.38 11.50 -2.41
N SER A 59 15.44 11.46 -1.08
CA SER A 59 15.85 12.63 -0.29
C SER A 59 17.34 12.93 -0.48
N PHE A 60 17.77 14.15 -0.18
CA PHE A 60 19.20 14.45 -0.09
C PHE A 60 19.79 13.89 1.20
N CYS A 61 21.03 13.41 1.14
CA CYS A 61 21.73 12.89 2.31
C CYS A 61 21.90 13.99 3.37
N THR A 62 21.39 13.71 4.57
CA THR A 62 21.52 14.60 5.74
C THR A 62 22.75 14.30 6.59
N GLY A 63 23.58 13.33 6.17
CA GLY A 63 24.81 12.92 6.87
C GLY A 63 24.59 12.49 8.33
N GLU A 64 25.60 12.73 9.18
CA GLU A 64 25.58 12.38 10.60
C GLU A 64 24.49 13.12 11.39
N ALA A 65 24.11 14.33 10.97
CA ALA A 65 23.03 15.09 11.59
C ALA A 65 21.69 14.34 11.50
N GLY A 66 21.44 13.65 10.37
CA GLY A 66 20.26 12.79 10.21
C GLY A 66 20.25 11.63 11.21
N LYS A 67 21.40 10.96 11.39
CA LYS A 67 21.53 9.85 12.35
C LYS A 67 21.26 10.32 13.80
N ALA A 68 21.78 11.49 14.16
CA ALA A 68 21.58 12.08 15.49
C ALA A 68 20.13 12.50 15.74
N SER A 69 19.43 13.03 14.73
CA SER A 69 18.00 13.35 14.80
C SER A 69 17.14 12.09 14.93
N TYR A 70 17.51 11.02 14.24
CA TYR A 70 16.78 9.76 14.25
C TYR A 70 16.82 9.08 15.64
N GLY A 71 18.00 9.03 16.27
CA GLY A 71 18.17 8.47 17.62
C GLY A 71 17.47 9.28 18.74
N LYS A 72 17.07 10.52 18.46
CA LYS A 72 16.32 11.38 19.40
C LYS A 72 14.81 11.19 19.34
N GLY A 73 14.33 10.18 18.62
CA GLY A 73 12.93 9.82 18.62
C GLY A 73 12.09 10.95 18.02
N VAL A 74 12.28 11.21 16.73
CA VAL A 74 11.16 11.75 15.95
C VAL A 74 10.19 10.58 15.82
N GLY A 75 9.35 10.42 16.85
CA GLY A 75 8.24 9.49 16.81
C GLY A 75 7.45 9.80 15.56
N MET A 76 7.46 8.87 14.59
CA MET A 76 6.41 8.86 13.59
C MET A 76 5.08 8.96 14.33
N PRO A 77 4.09 9.70 13.79
CA PRO A 77 2.74 9.61 14.33
C PRO A 77 2.34 8.14 14.24
N MET A 78 2.34 7.48 15.41
CA MET A 78 1.89 6.10 15.52
C MET A 78 0.52 6.03 14.87
N THR A 79 0.39 5.16 13.86
CA THR A 79 -0.92 4.91 13.27
C THR A 79 -1.86 4.42 14.36
N THR A 80 -3.13 4.78 14.27
CA THR A 80 -4.15 4.37 15.27
C THR A 80 -4.17 2.86 15.48
N ALA A 81 -3.87 2.08 14.45
CA ALA A 81 -3.73 0.62 14.53
C ALA A 81 -2.58 0.18 15.44
N ALA A 82 -1.41 0.83 15.37
CA ALA A 82 -0.27 0.49 16.21
C ALA A 82 -0.49 0.90 17.68
N GLN A 83 -1.22 1.98 17.94
CA GLN A 83 -1.65 2.37 19.30
C GLN A 83 -2.59 1.32 19.91
N THR A 84 -3.55 0.80 19.14
CA THR A 84 -4.45 -0.26 19.65
C THR A 84 -3.73 -1.56 19.97
N ILE A 85 -2.59 -1.84 19.32
CA ILE A 85 -1.79 -3.06 19.58
C ILE A 85 -0.97 -2.90 20.86
N GLN A 86 -0.38 -1.73 21.12
CA GLN A 86 0.34 -1.48 22.39
C GLN A 86 -0.60 -1.42 23.59
N GLU A 87 -1.76 -0.77 23.47
CA GLU A 87 -2.78 -0.78 24.54
C GLU A 87 -3.33 -2.20 24.80
N ALA A 88 -3.37 -3.04 23.77
CA ALA A 88 -3.73 -4.45 23.89
C ALA A 88 -2.68 -5.26 24.66
N GLU A 89 -1.38 -5.01 24.42
CA GLU A 89 -0.27 -5.66 25.12
C GLU A 89 -0.18 -5.21 26.60
N ASP A 90 -0.32 -3.92 26.88
CA ASP A 90 -0.29 -3.36 28.25
C ASP A 90 -1.52 -3.79 29.09
N SER A 91 -2.65 -4.06 28.45
CA SER A 91 -3.87 -4.49 29.15
C SER A 91 -3.86 -5.96 29.58
N GLY A 92 -2.90 -6.78 29.12
CA GLY A 92 -2.76 -8.19 29.50
C GLY A 92 -3.93 -9.10 29.11
N LYS A 93 -4.84 -8.63 28.27
CA LYS A 93 -6.05 -9.36 27.87
C LYS A 93 -5.73 -10.26 26.68
N SER A 94 -6.17 -11.51 26.74
CA SER A 94 -6.07 -12.44 25.60
C SER A 94 -6.85 -11.89 24.39
N LEU A 95 -6.35 -12.10 23.17
CA LEU A 95 -7.01 -11.74 21.91
C LEU A 95 -8.49 -12.19 21.89
N LEU A 96 -8.77 -13.36 22.49
CA LEU A 96 -10.10 -13.95 22.62
C LEU A 96 -11.02 -13.15 23.56
N GLU A 97 -10.44 -12.58 24.61
CA GLU A 97 -11.12 -11.77 25.62
C GLU A 97 -11.47 -10.38 25.05
N MET A 98 -10.55 -9.80 24.28
CA MET A 98 -10.74 -8.53 23.57
C MET A 98 -11.87 -8.63 22.53
N HIS A 99 -11.94 -9.74 21.78
CA HIS A 99 -13.02 -9.96 20.82
C HIS A 99 -14.39 -10.15 21.50
N GLN A 100 -14.43 -10.80 22.67
CA GLN A 100 -15.66 -10.94 23.45
C GLN A 100 -16.10 -9.60 24.06
N GLU A 101 -15.17 -8.78 24.53
CA GLU A 101 -15.45 -7.47 25.11
C GLU A 101 -15.92 -6.47 24.03
N ASN A 102 -15.29 -6.48 22.85
CA ASN A 102 -15.72 -5.69 21.70
C ASN A 102 -17.07 -6.16 21.13
N ARG A 103 -17.35 -7.47 21.09
CA ARG A 103 -18.69 -7.99 20.75
C ARG A 103 -19.75 -7.58 21.77
N LYS A 104 -19.43 -7.54 23.06
CA LYS A 104 -20.35 -7.07 24.12
C LYS A 104 -20.57 -5.55 24.07
N LYS A 105 -19.54 -4.76 23.74
CA LYS A 105 -19.65 -3.31 23.53
C LYS A 105 -20.42 -2.95 22.25
N GLY A 106 -20.24 -3.70 21.16
CA GLY A 106 -21.05 -3.58 19.95
C GLY A 106 -22.53 -3.85 20.24
N LYS A 107 -22.85 -4.98 20.87
CA LYS A 107 -24.22 -5.32 21.28
C LYS A 107 -24.88 -4.32 22.23
N LYS A 108 -24.11 -3.57 23.03
CA LYS A 108 -24.65 -2.51 23.90
C LYS A 108 -24.93 -1.20 23.17
N ARG A 109 -24.33 -0.95 21.99
CA ARG A 109 -24.60 0.24 21.17
C ARG A 109 -25.74 0.00 20.18
N ASP A 110 -25.93 -1.24 19.74
CA ASP A 110 -27.04 -1.61 18.83
C ASP A 110 -28.40 -1.70 19.56
N HIS A 111 -28.42 -1.95 20.87
CA HIS A 111 -29.68 -1.97 21.63
C HIS A 111 -30.36 -0.60 21.85
N LYS A 112 -29.88 0.48 21.22
CA LYS A 112 -30.57 1.78 21.21
C LYS A 112 -30.93 2.28 19.80
N ALA A 113 -30.78 1.46 18.77
CA ALA A 113 -31.29 1.73 17.43
C ALA A 113 -31.37 0.42 16.63
N ASP A 114 -32.34 -0.44 16.93
CA ASP A 114 -32.81 -1.48 16.01
C ASP A 114 -34.11 -2.05 16.58
N ASP A 115 -35.17 -1.28 16.37
CA ASP A 115 -36.53 -1.78 16.26
C ASP A 115 -36.83 -1.89 14.76
N ASP A 116 -36.02 -2.67 14.03
CA ASP A 116 -36.26 -3.00 12.63
C ASP A 116 -36.80 -4.43 12.60
N GLU A 117 -38.09 -4.54 12.92
CA GLU A 117 -38.89 -5.71 12.61
C GLU A 117 -38.79 -6.03 11.11
N ASP A 118 -38.56 -7.32 10.87
CA ASP A 118 -38.39 -8.01 9.61
C ASP A 118 -39.53 -7.77 8.61
N ASP A 119 -39.50 -6.65 7.89
CA ASP A 119 -40.42 -6.41 6.78
C ASP A 119 -39.71 -6.65 5.45
N GLU A 120 -39.90 -7.85 4.88
CA GLU A 120 -39.49 -8.26 3.54
C GLU A 120 -39.83 -7.20 2.46
N GLU A 121 -40.86 -6.39 2.67
CA GLU A 121 -41.21 -5.29 1.78
C GLU A 121 -40.11 -4.20 1.72
N THR A 122 -39.46 -3.90 2.85
CA THR A 122 -38.37 -2.92 2.91
C THR A 122 -37.13 -3.39 2.15
N LYS A 123 -36.76 -4.67 2.27
CA LYS A 123 -35.66 -5.30 1.52
C LYS A 123 -35.93 -5.24 0.01
N ARG A 124 -37.17 -5.56 -0.41
CA ARG A 124 -37.59 -5.47 -1.83
C ARG A 124 -37.53 -4.04 -2.37
N ILE A 125 -37.95 -3.05 -1.59
CA ILE A 125 -37.89 -1.63 -1.98
C ILE A 125 -36.44 -1.18 -2.17
N LYS A 126 -35.56 -1.54 -1.24
CA LYS A 126 -34.14 -1.19 -1.31
C LYS A 126 -33.43 -1.90 -2.47
N LEU A 127 -33.70 -3.19 -2.69
CA LEU A 127 -33.20 -3.94 -3.86
C LEU A 127 -33.67 -3.32 -5.19
N LYS A 128 -34.94 -2.92 -5.30
CA LYS A 128 -35.47 -2.23 -6.49
C LYS A 128 -34.79 -0.88 -6.72
N LYS A 129 -34.45 -0.17 -5.64
CA LYS A 129 -33.69 1.09 -5.71
C LYS A 129 -32.25 0.82 -6.18
N ALA A 130 -31.60 -0.22 -5.69
CA ALA A 130 -30.27 -0.66 -6.10
C ALA A 130 -30.24 -1.05 -7.59
N LEU A 131 -31.21 -1.84 -8.08
CA LEU A 131 -31.33 -2.20 -9.50
C LEU A 131 -31.46 -0.97 -10.43
N ARG A 132 -32.25 0.03 -10.03
CA ARG A 132 -32.39 1.28 -10.79
C ARG A 132 -31.12 2.13 -10.75
N ALA A 133 -30.38 2.10 -9.65
CA ALA A 133 -29.10 2.81 -9.55
C ALA A 133 -28.05 2.16 -10.46
N GLU A 134 -27.97 0.84 -10.45
CA GLU A 134 -27.06 0.07 -11.29
C GLU A 134 -27.34 0.25 -12.79
N GLU A 135 -28.60 0.23 -13.20
CA GLU A 135 -28.96 0.52 -14.60
C GLU A 135 -28.56 1.93 -15.05
N LYS A 136 -28.67 2.93 -14.16
CA LYS A 136 -28.19 4.28 -14.44
C LYS A 136 -26.67 4.34 -14.56
N GLN A 137 -25.95 3.63 -13.70
CA GLN A 137 -24.49 3.56 -13.77
C GLN A 137 -24.03 2.88 -15.07
N GLN A 138 -24.65 1.77 -15.45
CA GLN A 138 -24.35 1.08 -16.71
C GLN A 138 -24.62 1.97 -17.92
N ARG A 139 -25.76 2.69 -17.93
CA ARG A 139 -26.07 3.64 -19.01
C ARG A 139 -25.09 4.81 -19.06
N GLN A 140 -24.66 5.33 -17.91
CA GLN A 140 -23.63 6.38 -17.85
C GLN A 140 -22.28 5.86 -18.35
N ALA A 141 -21.90 4.64 -17.96
CA ALA A 141 -20.68 3.99 -18.42
C ALA A 141 -20.71 3.76 -19.94
N GLU A 142 -21.83 3.27 -20.49
CA GLU A 142 -22.02 3.09 -21.93
C GLU A 142 -21.99 4.43 -22.66
N GLN A 143 -22.64 5.47 -22.13
CA GLN A 143 -22.58 6.82 -22.69
C GLN A 143 -21.15 7.37 -22.69
N LEU A 144 -20.38 7.15 -21.61
CA LEU A 144 -18.98 7.55 -21.54
C LEU A 144 -18.12 6.75 -22.53
N LEU A 145 -18.35 5.45 -22.69
CA LEU A 145 -17.67 4.59 -23.67
C LEU A 145 -18.06 4.93 -25.11
N ALA A 146 -19.25 5.49 -25.35
CA ALA A 146 -19.67 5.95 -26.67
C ALA A 146 -19.04 7.30 -27.05
N MET A 147 -18.63 8.12 -26.07
CA MET A 147 -17.91 9.36 -26.32
C MET A 147 -16.49 9.08 -26.84
N ASP A 148 -15.97 10.00 -27.65
CA ASP A 148 -14.57 9.98 -28.13
C ASP A 148 -13.59 10.05 -26.95
N GLU A 149 -12.47 9.33 -27.04
CA GLU A 149 -11.49 9.18 -25.96
C GLU A 149 -10.97 10.52 -25.45
N ARG A 150 -10.79 11.50 -26.35
CA ARG A 150 -10.31 12.84 -26.00
C ARG A 150 -11.37 13.70 -25.29
N SER A 151 -12.64 13.39 -25.48
CA SER A 151 -13.76 14.11 -24.85
C SER A 151 -14.23 13.46 -23.54
N ARG A 152 -13.73 12.26 -23.19
CA ARG A 152 -14.09 11.59 -21.94
C ARG A 152 -13.45 12.33 -20.75
N PRO A 153 -14.23 12.67 -19.71
CA PRO A 153 -13.69 13.33 -18.53
C PRO A 153 -12.72 12.40 -17.79
N TYR A 154 -11.56 12.93 -17.39
CA TYR A 154 -10.55 12.19 -16.64
C TYR A 154 -11.04 11.94 -15.20
N ASN A 155 -11.35 10.69 -14.86
CA ASN A 155 -11.90 10.29 -13.56
C ASN A 155 -10.82 9.72 -12.62
N SER A 156 -9.71 10.43 -12.41
CA SER A 156 -8.61 9.94 -11.54
C SER A 156 -8.75 10.31 -10.07
N LEU A 157 -9.74 11.14 -9.69
CA LEU A 157 -9.88 11.68 -8.33
C LEU A 157 -11.19 11.31 -7.63
N ARG A 158 -12.13 10.61 -8.28
CA ARG A 158 -13.26 10.02 -7.55
C ARG A 158 -12.78 8.73 -6.90
N GLY A 159 -12.23 8.87 -5.70
CA GLY A 159 -12.07 7.74 -4.81
C GLY A 159 -13.46 7.21 -4.46
N ASP A 160 -13.79 6.02 -4.95
CA ASP A 160 -14.98 5.29 -4.51
C ASP A 160 -14.75 4.79 -3.08
N THR A 161 -14.80 5.71 -2.11
CA THR A 161 -14.69 5.42 -0.67
C THR A 161 -16.02 4.97 -0.07
N LYS A 162 -17.02 4.68 -0.91
CA LYS A 162 -18.32 4.19 -0.47
C LYS A 162 -18.26 2.66 -0.41
N GLU A 163 -18.46 2.12 0.79
CA GLU A 163 -18.62 0.68 0.97
C GLU A 163 -19.88 0.20 0.22
N VAL A 164 -19.74 -0.83 -0.61
CA VAL A 164 -20.83 -1.37 -1.43
C VAL A 164 -21.78 -2.14 -0.52
N THR A 165 -23.06 -1.81 -0.55
CA THR A 165 -24.07 -2.51 0.27
C THR A 165 -24.42 -3.88 -0.31
N GLU A 166 -24.95 -4.78 0.51
CA GLU A 166 -25.33 -6.14 0.09
C GLU A 166 -26.32 -6.13 -1.10
N GLU A 167 -27.31 -5.23 -1.05
CA GLU A 167 -28.31 -5.07 -2.10
C GLU A 167 -27.73 -4.50 -3.41
N GLU A 168 -26.71 -3.64 -3.32
CA GLU A 168 -25.97 -3.14 -4.48
C GLU A 168 -25.15 -4.27 -5.12
N MET A 169 -24.53 -5.13 -4.31
CA MET A 169 -23.83 -6.32 -4.79
C MET A 169 -24.78 -7.33 -5.45
N GLU A 170 -25.97 -7.54 -4.88
CA GLU A 170 -27.00 -8.41 -5.45
C GLU A 170 -27.53 -7.85 -6.78
N ALA A 171 -27.82 -6.56 -6.83
CA ALA A 171 -28.26 -5.88 -8.05
C ALA A 171 -27.22 -6.01 -9.17
N TYR A 172 -25.94 -5.83 -8.85
CA TYR A 172 -24.84 -6.03 -9.78
C TYR A 172 -24.77 -7.48 -10.29
N ARG A 173 -24.87 -8.48 -9.39
CA ARG A 173 -24.87 -9.91 -9.77
C ARG A 173 -26.02 -10.26 -10.69
N MET A 174 -27.22 -9.73 -10.45
CA MET A 174 -28.39 -9.96 -11.31
C MET A 174 -28.27 -9.29 -12.68
N ARG A 175 -27.68 -8.09 -12.77
CA ARG A 175 -27.53 -7.35 -14.04
C ARG A 175 -26.32 -7.76 -14.85
N ARG A 176 -25.28 -8.35 -14.24
CA ARG A 176 -24.09 -8.84 -14.93
C ARG A 176 -24.49 -9.96 -15.89
N ARG A 177 -24.59 -9.63 -17.18
CA ARG A 177 -24.76 -10.63 -18.24
C ARG A 177 -23.53 -11.53 -18.22
N GLN A 178 -23.70 -12.80 -17.88
CA GLN A 178 -22.67 -13.80 -18.13
C GLN A 178 -22.60 -13.97 -19.66
N GLY A 179 -21.57 -13.38 -20.26
CA GLY A 179 -21.29 -13.50 -21.70
C GLY A 179 -20.71 -14.87 -22.04
N ASP A 180 -20.02 -15.47 -21.08
CA ASP A 180 -19.22 -16.70 -21.25
C ASP A 180 -19.88 -17.94 -20.64
N ASP A 181 -21.19 -17.91 -20.36
CA ASP A 181 -21.90 -19.09 -19.86
C ASP A 181 -22.34 -19.99 -21.04
N PRO A 182 -21.72 -21.17 -21.23
CA PRO A 182 -22.08 -22.09 -22.30
C PRO A 182 -23.47 -22.72 -22.15
N MET A 183 -24.14 -22.56 -21.00
CA MET A 183 -25.52 -23.00 -20.78
C MET A 183 -26.57 -21.91 -21.05
N LYS A 184 -26.15 -20.66 -21.29
CA LYS A 184 -27.07 -19.53 -21.47
C LYS A 184 -28.04 -19.68 -22.64
N ASP A 185 -27.61 -20.33 -23.71
CA ASP A 185 -28.45 -20.55 -24.90
C ASP A 185 -29.45 -21.72 -24.71
N PHE A 186 -29.35 -22.45 -23.59
CA PHE A 186 -30.14 -23.65 -23.30
C PHE A 186 -31.16 -23.47 -22.15
N LEU A 187 -31.26 -22.26 -21.58
CA LEU A 187 -32.11 -21.93 -20.43
C LEU A 187 -33.10 -20.81 -20.80
#